data_AF-A0A0S4JLK9-F1
#
_entry.id   AF-A0A0S4JLK9-F1
#
_cell.length_a   1.000
_cell.length_b   1.000
_cell.length_c   1.000
_cell.angle_alpha   90.00
_cell.angle_beta   90.00
_cell.angle_gamma   90.00
#
_symmetry.space_group_name_H-M   'P 1'
#
loop_
_entity.id
_entity.type
_entity.pdbx_description
1 polymer ?
#
loop_
_entity_poly.entity_id
_entity_poly.type
_entity_poly.pdbx_seq_one_letter_code
_entity_poly.pdbx_strand_id
1 'polypeptide(L)'
;MRLLRREAAALSTACIRGVATYGKVALSHAQVVQRFGEHKSSSKDELALLETVEGRIRNWRLNKWEFRVPVLLSQAEKEAAQLQLHKIKTLVLDHAKTQELIDSDMTRVCRDLGVTKEELRGQSRAWLQEKIAELRWKGEVTQAKAIRDAFVRLEAYGSRDFRYFERLCCIYGMAKLGTFEDAFSNFVVPSNDNNTDGGVTLDTSSPFHDLMHLLVTKYPTLDQIFDFLGFNDLEGYRASLGKYMKLALEHKHQSTSSTSSGSRVLFQKNASGADREVLFDFQDSSKTVAATEASHVAADFVHVRGQDITLITIVSKNRWLRSRQVAHQKQLEGVGRRASFVLQIPYEDVRIRSLLLPPLYLDKASLNRINKSVLHLSTESAATFAPWAALYEKELDVARDADYAEMSRVKPEEEWVKL
;
A
#
# COMPACT_ATOMS: atom_id res chain seq x y z
N MET A 1 -42.89 -6.63 -35.86
CA MET A 1 -43.02 -6.35 -34.41
C MET A 1 -42.06 -7.13 -33.49
N ARG A 2 -41.55 -8.33 -33.85
CA ARG A 2 -40.54 -9.06 -33.02
C ARG A 2 -39.07 -8.78 -33.39
N LEU A 3 -38.79 -8.28 -34.61
CA LEU A 3 -37.43 -7.96 -35.05
C LEU A 3 -36.90 -6.61 -34.50
N LEU A 4 -37.76 -5.58 -34.44
CA LEU A 4 -37.39 -4.25 -33.92
C LEU A 4 -37.11 -4.22 -32.40
N ARG A 5 -37.58 -5.22 -31.63
CA ARG A 5 -37.25 -5.34 -30.20
C ARG A 5 -35.87 -5.96 -29.95
N ARG A 6 -35.32 -6.74 -30.90
CA ARG A 6 -33.95 -7.27 -30.79
C ARG A 6 -32.91 -6.20 -31.09
N GLU A 7 -33.18 -5.31 -32.04
CA GLU A 7 -32.29 -4.17 -32.33
C GLU A 7 -32.30 -3.13 -31.21
N ALA A 8 -33.43 -2.88 -30.54
CA ALA A 8 -33.47 -2.00 -29.37
C ALA A 8 -32.72 -2.55 -28.15
N ALA A 9 -32.69 -3.87 -27.96
CA ALA A 9 -31.87 -4.52 -26.92
C ALA A 9 -30.38 -4.56 -27.29
N ALA A 10 -30.05 -4.70 -28.58
CA ALA A 10 -28.69 -4.64 -29.10
C ALA A 10 -28.12 -3.21 -29.17
N LEU A 11 -28.98 -2.19 -29.25
CA LEU A 11 -28.58 -0.77 -29.20
C LEU A 11 -28.56 -0.18 -27.78
N SER A 12 -29.17 -0.87 -26.80
CA SER A 12 -28.98 -0.62 -25.36
C SER A 12 -27.61 -1.12 -24.87
N THR A 13 -27.05 -2.11 -25.55
CA THR A 13 -25.63 -2.49 -25.49
C THR A 13 -24.81 -1.65 -26.47
N ALA A 14 -25.07 -0.34 -26.47
CA ALA A 14 -24.10 0.61 -27.01
C ALA A 14 -22.76 0.27 -26.36
N CYS A 15 -21.77 0.01 -27.21
CA CYS A 15 -20.38 -0.20 -26.84
C CYS A 15 -19.92 0.99 -25.98
N ILE A 16 -20.18 0.92 -24.68
CA ILE A 16 -19.60 1.81 -23.68
C ILE A 16 -18.13 1.42 -23.73
N ARG A 17 -17.36 2.16 -24.55
CA ARG A 17 -15.91 2.08 -24.53
C ARG A 17 -15.54 2.16 -23.06
N GLY A 18 -14.85 1.15 -22.53
CA GLY A 18 -14.38 1.15 -21.14
C GLY A 18 -13.34 2.25 -20.97
N VAL A 19 -13.81 3.48 -20.85
CA VAL A 19 -13.16 4.78 -21.03
C VAL A 19 -13.95 5.75 -20.13
N ALA A 20 -13.32 6.84 -19.67
CA ALA A 20 -14.01 7.89 -18.95
C ALA A 20 -15.16 8.47 -19.77
N THR A 21 -16.40 8.29 -19.29
CA THR A 21 -17.61 8.84 -19.88
C THR A 21 -18.20 9.95 -19.02
N TYR A 22 -19.12 10.73 -19.60
CA TYR A 22 -19.87 11.75 -18.87
C TYR A 22 -20.68 11.09 -17.74
N GLY A 23 -20.38 11.44 -16.49
CA GLY A 23 -21.00 10.85 -15.29
C GLY A 23 -20.15 9.83 -14.52
N LYS A 24 -18.99 9.40 -15.04
CA LYS A 24 -18.01 8.65 -14.23
C LYS A 24 -17.29 9.62 -13.29
N VAL A 25 -17.09 9.21 -12.04
CA VAL A 25 -16.44 9.99 -10.97
C VAL A 25 -15.41 9.11 -10.27
N ALA A 26 -14.33 9.73 -9.77
CA ALA A 26 -13.39 9.04 -8.90
C ALA A 26 -14.12 8.60 -7.62
N LEU A 27 -13.85 7.36 -7.18
CA LEU A 27 -14.54 6.73 -6.07
C LEU A 27 -13.74 6.91 -4.77
N SER A 28 -14.45 7.28 -3.71
CA SER A 28 -13.93 7.18 -2.34
C SER A 28 -13.88 5.71 -1.89
N HIS A 29 -13.14 5.42 -0.82
CA HIS A 29 -13.09 4.06 -0.26
C HIS A 29 -14.49 3.52 0.06
N ALA A 30 -15.36 4.33 0.69
CA ALA A 30 -16.73 3.93 1.01
C ALA A 30 -17.56 3.58 -0.25
N GLN A 31 -17.37 4.33 -1.35
CA GLN A 31 -18.03 4.04 -2.62
C GLN A 31 -17.48 2.78 -3.30
N VAL A 32 -16.18 2.51 -3.18
CA VAL A 32 -15.59 1.24 -3.63
C VAL A 32 -16.17 0.08 -2.84
N VAL A 33 -16.26 0.20 -1.51
CA VAL A 33 -16.86 -0.81 -0.64
C VAL A 33 -18.31 -1.07 -1.03
N GLN A 34 -19.11 -0.02 -1.23
CA GLN A 34 -20.50 -0.15 -1.65
C GLN A 34 -20.65 -0.80 -3.03
N ARG A 35 -19.78 -0.43 -3.99
CA ARG A 35 -19.87 -0.90 -5.38
C ARG A 35 -19.45 -2.35 -5.55
N PHE A 36 -18.45 -2.81 -4.78
CA PHE A 36 -17.85 -4.14 -4.93
C PHE A 36 -18.14 -5.08 -3.76
N GLY A 37 -18.81 -4.63 -2.69
CA GLY A 37 -19.00 -5.41 -1.46
C GLY A 37 -20.15 -6.42 -1.47
N GLU A 38 -21.11 -6.32 -2.39
CA GLU A 38 -22.30 -7.20 -2.43
C GLU A 38 -22.17 -8.37 -3.42
N HIS A 39 -20.99 -8.59 -3.98
CA HIS A 39 -20.79 -9.61 -5.01
C HIS A 39 -20.65 -11.02 -4.40
N LYS A 40 -21.39 -12.01 -4.90
CA LYS A 40 -21.17 -13.41 -4.51
C LYS A 40 -19.90 -13.93 -5.16
N SER A 41 -18.75 -13.82 -4.49
CA SER A 41 -17.52 -14.45 -4.96
C SER A 41 -17.64 -15.97 -4.91
N SER A 42 -17.26 -16.63 -5.99
CA SER A 42 -16.84 -18.03 -5.91
C SER A 42 -15.55 -18.08 -5.09
N SER A 43 -15.44 -19.03 -4.15
CA SER A 43 -14.22 -19.26 -3.37
C SER A 43 -13.06 -19.51 -4.33
N LYS A 44 -12.23 -18.50 -4.56
CA LYS A 44 -11.09 -18.53 -5.46
C LYS A 44 -9.86 -18.04 -4.72
N ASP A 45 -8.72 -18.67 -5.02
CA ASP A 45 -7.40 -18.25 -4.53
C ASP A 45 -7.12 -16.80 -4.95
N GLU A 46 -6.75 -15.97 -3.96
CA GLU A 46 -6.49 -14.55 -4.17
C GLU A 46 -5.31 -14.32 -5.11
N LEU A 47 -4.23 -15.08 -4.96
CA LEU A 47 -3.04 -14.95 -5.79
C LEU A 47 -3.33 -15.35 -7.23
N ALA A 48 -4.11 -16.41 -7.43
CA ALA A 48 -4.54 -16.84 -8.76
C ALA A 48 -5.42 -15.77 -9.45
N LEU A 49 -6.34 -15.14 -8.70
CA LEU A 49 -7.15 -14.03 -9.22
C LEU A 49 -6.29 -12.81 -9.57
N LEU A 50 -5.33 -12.45 -8.72
CA LEU A 50 -4.40 -11.36 -8.97
C LEU A 50 -3.59 -11.61 -10.25
N GLU A 51 -3.00 -12.79 -10.40
CA GLU A 51 -2.24 -13.19 -11.60
C GLU A 51 -3.14 -13.20 -12.85
N THR A 52 -4.41 -13.58 -12.73
CA THR A 52 -5.36 -13.54 -13.85
C THR A 52 -5.64 -12.10 -14.30
N VAL A 53 -5.87 -11.19 -13.35
CA VAL A 53 -6.10 -9.77 -13.62
C VAL A 53 -4.84 -9.13 -14.22
N GLU A 54 -3.67 -9.39 -13.65
CA GLU A 54 -2.38 -8.90 -14.15
C GLU A 54 -2.08 -9.44 -15.56
N GLY A 55 -2.37 -10.71 -15.82
CA GLY A 55 -2.26 -11.32 -17.14
C GLY A 55 -3.12 -10.61 -18.19
N ARG A 56 -4.34 -10.19 -17.83
CA ARG A 56 -5.19 -9.35 -18.70
C ARG A 56 -4.56 -7.98 -18.96
N ILE A 57 -3.98 -7.34 -17.94
CA ILE A 57 -3.32 -6.02 -18.10
C ILE A 57 -2.06 -6.12 -18.96
N ARG A 58 -1.27 -7.18 -18.81
CA ARG A 58 -0.04 -7.40 -19.61
C ARG A 58 -0.34 -7.45 -21.12
N ASN A 59 -1.52 -7.94 -21.49
CA ASN A 59 -1.95 -8.00 -22.89
C ASN A 59 -2.47 -6.66 -23.43
N TRP A 60 -2.54 -5.62 -22.60
CA TRP A 60 -2.98 -4.29 -23.04
C TRP A 60 -1.86 -3.53 -23.77
N ARG A 61 -2.25 -2.84 -24.83
CA ARG A 61 -1.41 -1.82 -25.48
C ARG A 61 -1.45 -0.51 -24.68
N LEU A 62 -0.47 0.36 -24.91
CA LEU A 62 -0.35 1.64 -24.19
C LEU A 62 -1.59 2.53 -24.30
N ASN A 63 -2.31 2.46 -25.42
CA ASN A 63 -3.55 3.22 -25.65
C ASN A 63 -4.70 2.82 -24.70
N LYS A 64 -4.69 1.63 -24.10
CA LYS A 64 -5.69 1.21 -23.10
C LYS A 64 -5.59 2.00 -21.79
N TRP A 65 -4.49 2.71 -21.57
CA TRP A 65 -4.31 3.60 -20.43
C TRP A 65 -4.82 5.01 -20.68
N GLU A 66 -5.14 5.34 -21.93
CA GLU A 66 -5.65 6.66 -22.32
C GLU A 66 -7.13 6.80 -21.95
N PHE A 67 -7.55 8.05 -21.76
CA PHE A 67 -8.95 8.40 -21.45
C PHE A 67 -9.49 7.69 -20.20
N ARG A 68 -8.68 7.56 -19.14
CA ARG A 68 -9.08 6.91 -17.87
C ARG A 68 -9.36 7.89 -16.75
N VAL A 69 -9.05 9.17 -16.94
CA VAL A 69 -9.31 10.21 -15.94
C VAL A 69 -10.72 10.77 -16.16
N PRO A 70 -11.58 10.82 -15.12
CA PRO A 70 -12.92 11.40 -15.21
C PRO A 70 -12.93 12.84 -15.73
N VAL A 71 -13.89 13.15 -16.62
CA VAL A 71 -13.91 14.42 -17.36
C VAL A 71 -14.37 15.61 -16.51
N LEU A 72 -15.22 15.38 -15.50
CA LEU A 72 -15.91 16.42 -14.72
C LEU A 72 -15.21 16.82 -13.41
N LEU A 73 -13.92 16.49 -13.26
CA LEU A 73 -13.11 16.89 -12.11
C LEU A 73 -12.63 18.35 -12.21
N SER A 74 -12.37 18.99 -11.07
CA SER A 74 -11.65 20.27 -11.02
C SER A 74 -10.20 20.11 -11.53
N GLN A 75 -9.53 21.20 -11.89
CA GLN A 75 -8.19 21.12 -12.47
C GLN A 75 -7.18 20.42 -11.54
N ALA A 76 -7.17 20.77 -10.25
CA ALA A 76 -6.27 20.15 -9.27
C ALA A 76 -6.55 18.65 -9.09
N GLU A 77 -7.83 18.25 -9.06
CA GLU A 77 -8.23 16.84 -8.98
C GLU A 77 -7.87 16.06 -10.25
N LYS A 78 -7.96 16.70 -11.43
CA LYS A 78 -7.53 16.10 -12.70
C LYS A 78 -6.04 15.82 -12.70
N GLU A 79 -5.23 16.80 -12.29
CA GLU A 79 -3.77 16.65 -12.20
C GLU A 79 -3.37 15.55 -11.22
N ALA A 80 -4.00 15.51 -10.05
CA ALA A 80 -3.76 14.46 -9.07
C ALA A 80 -4.18 13.07 -9.59
N ALA A 81 -5.35 12.97 -10.24
CA ALA A 81 -5.81 11.72 -10.85
C ALA A 81 -4.92 11.26 -12.01
N GLN A 82 -4.39 12.20 -12.81
CA GLN A 82 -3.41 11.91 -13.86
C GLN A 82 -2.09 11.40 -13.28
N LEU A 83 -1.58 12.04 -12.22
CA LEU A 83 -0.35 11.62 -11.55
C LEU A 83 -0.52 10.23 -10.92
N GLN A 84 -1.65 9.98 -10.24
CA GLN A 84 -1.99 8.68 -9.69
C GLN A 84 -2.06 7.61 -10.79
N LEU A 85 -2.75 7.90 -11.90
CA LEU A 85 -2.83 7.00 -13.05
C LEU A 85 -1.45 6.72 -13.64
N HIS A 86 -0.60 7.73 -13.76
CA HIS A 86 0.76 7.59 -14.26
C HIS A 86 1.62 6.70 -13.36
N LYS A 87 1.53 6.88 -12.03
CA LYS A 87 2.20 6.01 -11.06
C LYS A 87 1.72 4.57 -11.16
N ILE A 88 0.40 4.34 -11.16
CA ILE A 88 -0.19 3.00 -11.30
C ILE A 88 0.29 2.35 -12.60
N LYS A 89 0.20 3.07 -13.73
CA LYS A 89 0.66 2.59 -15.03
C LYS A 89 2.13 2.18 -14.99
N THR A 90 3.00 3.02 -14.43
CA THR A 90 4.45 2.77 -14.37
C THR A 90 4.73 1.51 -13.55
N LEU A 91 4.16 1.41 -12.34
CA LEU A 91 4.34 0.25 -11.48
C LEU A 91 3.82 -1.04 -12.11
N VAL A 92 2.66 -1.00 -12.77
CA VAL A 92 2.08 -2.18 -13.44
C VAL A 92 2.93 -2.61 -14.64
N LEU A 93 3.44 -1.67 -15.44
CA LEU A 93 4.31 -1.99 -16.57
C LEU A 93 5.68 -2.52 -16.12
N ASP A 94 6.24 -1.97 -15.04
CA ASP A 94 7.51 -2.45 -14.48
C ASP A 94 7.36 -3.83 -13.85
N HIS A 95 6.23 -4.09 -13.17
CA HIS A 95 5.88 -5.42 -12.69
C HIS A 95 5.71 -6.41 -13.86
N ALA A 96 5.04 -6.03 -14.94
CA ALA A 96 4.88 -6.88 -16.12
C ALA A 96 6.24 -7.30 -16.72
N LYS A 97 7.18 -6.35 -16.86
CA LYS A 97 8.56 -6.66 -17.32
C LYS A 97 9.30 -7.58 -16.35
N THR A 98 9.17 -7.33 -15.04
CA THR A 98 9.79 -8.16 -14.01
C THR A 98 9.25 -9.58 -14.07
N GLN A 99 7.93 -9.73 -14.25
CA GLN A 99 7.28 -11.02 -14.40
C GLN A 99 7.70 -11.76 -15.67
N GLU A 100 7.90 -11.06 -16.80
CA GLU A 100 8.43 -11.67 -18.02
C GLU A 100 9.85 -12.22 -17.81
N LEU A 101 10.71 -11.50 -17.08
CA LEU A 101 12.04 -11.98 -16.72
C LEU A 101 11.98 -13.21 -15.80
N ILE A 102 11.11 -13.19 -14.79
CA ILE A 102 10.86 -14.33 -13.89
C ILE A 102 10.34 -15.53 -14.67
N ASP A 103 9.36 -15.34 -15.56
CA ASP A 103 8.76 -16.40 -16.37
C ASP A 103 9.81 -17.01 -17.32
N SER A 104 10.70 -16.19 -17.88
CA SER A 104 11.83 -16.63 -18.72
C SER A 104 12.85 -17.44 -17.93
N ASP A 105 13.28 -16.95 -16.76
CA ASP A 105 14.22 -17.65 -15.88
C ASP A 105 13.61 -18.98 -15.38
N MET A 106 12.34 -18.99 -14.96
CA MET A 106 11.60 -20.20 -14.58
C MET A 106 11.57 -21.21 -15.72
N THR A 107 11.15 -20.78 -16.91
CA THR A 107 11.05 -21.67 -18.08
C THR A 107 12.40 -22.24 -18.47
N ARG A 108 13.47 -21.45 -18.37
CA ARG A 108 14.84 -21.91 -18.59
C ARG A 108 15.24 -22.99 -17.61
N VAL A 109 15.11 -22.74 -16.31
CA VAL A 109 15.49 -23.74 -15.29
C VAL A 109 14.65 -25.01 -15.41
N CYS A 110 13.34 -24.88 -15.61
CA CYS A 110 12.43 -26.02 -15.80
C CYS A 110 12.81 -26.87 -17.03
N ARG A 111 13.09 -26.22 -18.16
CA ARG A 111 13.51 -26.90 -19.40
C ARG A 111 14.86 -27.60 -19.22
N ASP A 112 15.84 -26.90 -18.63
CA ASP A 112 17.22 -27.39 -18.57
C ASP A 112 17.40 -28.47 -17.49
N LEU A 113 16.57 -28.47 -16.44
CA LEU A 113 16.61 -29.46 -15.35
C LEU A 113 15.48 -30.51 -15.40
N GLY A 114 14.52 -30.37 -16.32
CA GLY A 114 13.40 -31.30 -16.48
C GLY A 114 12.42 -31.30 -15.30
N VAL A 115 12.21 -30.16 -14.64
CA VAL A 115 11.28 -30.00 -13.51
C VAL A 115 10.11 -29.10 -13.88
N THR A 116 8.99 -29.24 -13.17
CA THR A 116 7.83 -28.34 -13.31
C THR A 116 8.07 -27.00 -12.59
N LYS A 117 7.28 -25.99 -12.94
CA LYS A 117 7.37 -24.66 -12.30
C LYS A 117 7.00 -24.71 -10.82
N GLU A 118 6.01 -25.53 -10.49
CA GLU A 118 5.51 -25.76 -9.14
C GLU A 118 6.58 -26.44 -8.29
N GLU A 119 7.24 -27.47 -8.81
CA GLU A 119 8.35 -28.15 -8.12
C GLU A 119 9.52 -27.20 -7.89
N LEU A 120 9.88 -26.38 -8.90
CA LEU A 120 11.02 -25.47 -8.82
C LEU A 120 10.87 -24.44 -7.70
N ARG A 121 9.66 -23.93 -7.48
CA ARG A 121 9.36 -22.95 -6.41
C ARG A 121 9.61 -23.49 -5.01
N GLY A 122 9.51 -24.81 -4.82
CA GLY A 122 9.74 -25.46 -3.53
C GLY A 122 11.19 -25.91 -3.29
N GLN A 123 12.10 -25.70 -4.24
CA GLN A 123 13.47 -26.21 -4.15
C GLN A 123 14.38 -25.35 -3.29
N SER A 124 15.35 -26.02 -2.64
CA SER A 124 16.34 -25.37 -1.78
C SER A 124 17.65 -25.07 -2.53
N ARG A 125 18.50 -24.23 -1.92
CA ARG A 125 19.88 -24.02 -2.40
C ARG A 125 20.71 -25.31 -2.41
N ALA A 126 20.43 -26.27 -1.53
CA ALA A 126 21.14 -27.55 -1.51
C ALA A 126 20.83 -28.37 -2.77
N TRP A 127 19.55 -28.46 -3.14
CA TRP A 127 19.12 -29.10 -4.38
C TRP A 127 19.77 -28.45 -5.62
N LEU A 128 19.87 -27.11 -5.64
CA LEU A 128 20.57 -26.40 -6.72
C LEU A 128 22.04 -26.80 -6.81
N GLN A 129 22.75 -26.95 -5.68
CA GLN A 129 24.16 -27.34 -5.67
C GLN A 129 24.37 -28.72 -6.28
N GLU A 130 23.50 -29.68 -5.95
CA GLU A 130 23.53 -31.02 -6.53
C GLU A 130 23.33 -30.98 -8.05
N LYS A 131 22.31 -30.24 -8.52
CA LYS A 131 22.02 -30.12 -9.95
C LYS A 131 23.11 -29.39 -10.74
N ILE A 132 23.71 -28.36 -10.15
CA ILE A 132 24.87 -27.68 -10.75
C ILE A 132 26.08 -28.62 -10.82
N ALA A 133 26.32 -29.42 -9.77
CA ALA A 133 27.43 -30.38 -9.76
C ALA A 133 27.24 -31.46 -10.83
N GLU A 134 26.04 -32.00 -10.99
CA GLU A 134 25.69 -32.95 -12.07
C GLU A 134 25.98 -32.36 -13.46
N LEU A 135 25.54 -31.12 -13.73
CA LEU A 135 25.77 -30.47 -15.02
C LEU A 135 27.25 -30.16 -15.27
N ARG A 136 27.98 -29.73 -14.24
CA ARG A 136 29.44 -29.53 -14.35
C ARG A 136 30.18 -30.83 -14.59
N TRP A 137 29.76 -31.91 -13.94
CA TRP A 137 30.33 -33.25 -14.14
C TRP A 137 30.12 -33.74 -15.58
N LYS A 138 28.99 -33.41 -16.19
CA LYS A 138 28.70 -33.66 -17.62
C LYS A 138 29.48 -32.75 -18.59
N GLY A 139 30.23 -31.77 -18.08
CA GLY A 139 30.99 -30.81 -18.89
C GLY A 139 30.18 -29.57 -19.33
N GLU A 140 28.93 -29.43 -18.91
CA GLU A 140 28.02 -28.35 -19.33
C GLU A 140 28.17 -27.09 -18.44
N VAL A 141 29.39 -26.56 -18.37
CA VAL A 141 29.74 -25.48 -17.41
C VAL A 141 28.96 -24.18 -17.65
N THR A 142 28.68 -23.84 -18.91
CA THR A 142 27.93 -22.62 -19.29
C THR A 142 26.48 -22.69 -18.86
N GLN A 143 25.83 -23.84 -19.05
CA GLN A 143 24.47 -24.13 -18.62
C GLN A 143 24.37 -24.15 -17.09
N ALA A 144 25.33 -24.79 -16.42
CA ALA A 144 25.41 -24.79 -14.96
C ALA A 144 25.51 -23.37 -14.37
N LYS A 145 26.33 -22.49 -14.97
CA LYS A 145 26.44 -21.08 -14.55
C LYS A 145 25.11 -20.34 -14.77
N ALA A 146 24.50 -20.51 -15.93
CA ALA A 146 23.25 -19.87 -16.27
C ALA A 146 22.09 -20.24 -15.33
N ILE A 147 21.96 -21.54 -15.00
CA ILE A 147 20.94 -22.03 -14.08
C ILE A 147 21.17 -21.48 -12.68
N ARG A 148 22.42 -21.46 -12.22
CA ARG A 148 22.78 -20.83 -10.94
C ARG A 148 22.32 -19.37 -10.89
N ASP A 149 22.69 -18.59 -11.91
CA ASP A 149 22.42 -17.16 -11.94
C ASP A 149 20.90 -16.89 -12.05
N ALA A 150 20.16 -17.72 -12.81
CA ALA A 150 18.70 -17.66 -12.86
C ALA A 150 18.05 -18.03 -11.53
N PHE A 151 18.47 -19.13 -10.89
CA PHE A 151 17.92 -19.58 -9.61
C PHE A 151 18.14 -18.54 -8.51
N VAL A 152 19.32 -17.91 -8.44
CA VAL A 152 19.61 -16.87 -7.45
C VAL A 152 18.68 -15.65 -7.63
N ARG A 153 18.34 -15.28 -8.87
CA ARG A 153 17.33 -14.22 -9.11
C ARG A 153 15.93 -14.67 -8.74
N LEU A 154 15.57 -15.91 -9.04
CA LEU A 154 14.27 -16.50 -8.68
C LEU A 154 14.09 -16.62 -7.17
N GLU A 155 15.15 -16.83 -6.40
CA GLU A 155 15.09 -16.83 -4.95
C GLU A 155 14.73 -15.44 -4.39
N ALA A 156 15.23 -14.37 -5.02
CA ALA A 156 14.94 -13.00 -4.60
C ALA A 156 13.56 -12.49 -5.07
N TYR A 157 13.14 -12.85 -6.29
CA TYR A 157 11.98 -12.24 -6.95
C TYR A 157 10.88 -13.22 -7.38
N GLY A 158 11.16 -14.52 -7.38
CA GLY A 158 10.30 -15.55 -7.97
C GLY A 158 9.13 -15.99 -7.10
N SER A 159 8.99 -15.45 -5.89
CA SER A 159 7.84 -15.72 -5.04
C SER A 159 6.56 -15.12 -5.62
N ARG A 160 5.44 -15.86 -5.53
CA ARG A 160 4.13 -15.42 -6.08
C ARG A 160 3.60 -14.15 -5.40
N ASP A 161 4.01 -13.92 -4.16
CA ASP A 161 3.66 -12.76 -3.33
C ASP A 161 4.70 -11.63 -3.38
N PHE A 162 5.68 -11.69 -4.29
CA PHE A 162 6.63 -10.60 -4.48
C PHE A 162 5.87 -9.28 -4.75
N ARG A 163 6.16 -8.25 -3.95
CA ARG A 163 5.51 -6.92 -3.97
C ARG A 163 3.99 -6.98 -3.92
N TYR A 164 3.44 -7.95 -3.19
CA TYR A 164 2.01 -8.27 -3.17
C TYR A 164 1.11 -7.05 -2.88
N PHE A 165 1.35 -6.28 -1.82
CA PHE A 165 0.49 -5.12 -1.54
C PHE A 165 0.61 -3.99 -2.55
N GLU A 166 1.78 -3.80 -3.16
CA GLU A 166 1.93 -2.79 -4.21
C GLU A 166 1.10 -3.18 -5.45
N ARG A 167 1.08 -4.46 -5.79
CA ARG A 167 0.24 -5.02 -6.86
C ARG A 167 -1.25 -4.87 -6.55
N LEU A 168 -1.67 -5.26 -5.34
CA LEU A 168 -3.07 -5.09 -4.91
C LEU A 168 -3.50 -3.63 -4.89
N CYS A 169 -2.64 -2.73 -4.40
CA CYS A 169 -2.93 -1.30 -4.37
C CYS A 169 -2.95 -0.66 -5.77
N CYS A 170 -2.21 -1.19 -6.75
CA CYS A 170 -2.37 -0.81 -8.15
C CYS A 170 -3.78 -1.14 -8.66
N ILE A 171 -4.27 -2.37 -8.42
CA ILE A 171 -5.62 -2.79 -8.83
C ILE A 171 -6.70 -1.97 -8.10
N TYR A 172 -6.55 -1.79 -6.78
CA TYR A 172 -7.44 -0.94 -5.98
C TYR A 172 -7.43 0.52 -6.47
N GLY A 173 -6.27 1.04 -6.88
CA GLY A 173 -6.14 2.37 -7.49
C GLY A 173 -6.88 2.49 -8.81
N MET A 174 -6.85 1.44 -9.65
CA MET A 174 -7.66 1.38 -10.88
C MET A 174 -9.16 1.37 -10.57
N ALA A 175 -9.58 0.68 -9.50
CA ALA A 175 -10.96 0.70 -9.03
C ALA A 175 -11.37 2.08 -8.50
N LYS A 176 -10.51 2.76 -7.72
CA LYS A 176 -10.74 4.14 -7.24
C LYS A 176 -10.90 5.14 -8.38
N LEU A 177 -10.28 4.93 -9.54
CA LEU A 177 -10.51 5.79 -10.71
C LEU A 177 -11.92 5.59 -11.32
N GLY A 178 -12.58 4.46 -11.06
CA GLY A 178 -13.97 4.20 -11.49
C GLY A 178 -14.16 3.95 -12.99
N THR A 179 -13.09 3.98 -13.78
CA THR A 179 -13.12 3.95 -15.26
C THR A 179 -12.56 2.67 -15.88
N PHE A 180 -11.99 1.77 -15.07
CA PHE A 180 -11.33 0.56 -15.55
C PHE A 180 -12.18 -0.71 -15.51
N GLU A 181 -13.30 -0.71 -14.79
CA GLU A 181 -14.13 -1.90 -14.57
C GLU A 181 -14.49 -2.62 -15.88
N ASP A 182 -15.01 -1.86 -16.85
CA ASP A 182 -15.45 -2.39 -18.15
C ASP A 182 -14.29 -2.83 -19.06
N ALA A 183 -13.04 -2.50 -18.70
CA ALA A 183 -11.85 -2.90 -19.46
C ALA A 183 -11.41 -4.35 -19.20
N PHE A 184 -12.00 -5.00 -18.18
CA PHE A 184 -11.64 -6.34 -17.74
C PHE A 184 -12.66 -7.42 -18.12
N SER A 185 -13.67 -7.12 -18.93
CA SER A 185 -14.67 -8.10 -19.40
C SER A 185 -14.91 -7.98 -20.91
N ASN A 186 -15.74 -8.87 -21.45
CA ASN A 186 -16.14 -8.87 -22.86
C ASN A 186 -14.98 -9.12 -23.83
N PHE A 187 -14.12 -10.08 -23.49
CA PHE A 187 -13.04 -10.51 -24.38
C PHE A 187 -13.55 -11.55 -25.36
N VAL A 188 -13.15 -11.41 -26.61
CA VAL A 188 -13.41 -12.41 -27.65
C VAL A 188 -12.29 -13.44 -27.56
N VAL A 189 -12.62 -14.66 -27.14
CA VAL A 189 -11.66 -15.75 -26.91
C VAL A 189 -11.95 -16.94 -27.83
N PRO A 190 -10.94 -17.70 -28.25
CA PRO A 190 -11.16 -18.99 -28.92
C PRO A 190 -11.96 -19.91 -28.00
N SER A 191 -12.92 -20.66 -28.57
CA SER A 191 -13.68 -21.65 -27.81
C SER A 191 -12.74 -22.73 -27.31
N ASN A 192 -12.79 -23.02 -26.01
CA ASN A 192 -12.05 -24.11 -25.37
C ASN A 192 -12.74 -25.48 -25.53
N ASP A 193 -13.82 -25.57 -26.30
CA ASP A 193 -14.41 -26.85 -26.66
C ASP A 193 -13.44 -27.59 -27.58
N ASN A 194 -12.70 -28.54 -27.00
CA ASN A 194 -11.70 -29.40 -27.63
C ASN A 194 -12.25 -30.32 -28.74
N ASN A 195 -13.41 -30.03 -29.32
CA ASN A 195 -13.97 -30.73 -30.47
C ASN A 195 -14.05 -29.78 -31.67
N THR A 196 -12.96 -29.76 -32.46
CA THR A 196 -12.95 -29.57 -33.92
C THR A 196 -13.70 -28.39 -34.55
N ASP A 197 -14.00 -27.33 -33.83
CA ASP A 197 -14.46 -26.08 -34.46
C ASP A 197 -13.71 -24.89 -33.86
N GLY A 198 -13.10 -24.09 -34.73
CA GLY A 198 -12.45 -22.81 -34.39
C GLY A 198 -13.46 -21.74 -34.00
N GLY A 199 -14.42 -22.09 -33.14
CA GLY A 199 -15.48 -21.23 -32.64
C GLY A 199 -14.90 -20.10 -31.81
N VAL A 200 -15.59 -18.97 -31.84
CA VAL A 200 -15.22 -17.77 -31.09
C VAL A 200 -16.31 -17.52 -30.06
N THR A 201 -15.95 -17.43 -28.79
CA THR A 201 -16.87 -17.16 -27.68
C THR A 201 -16.57 -15.81 -27.03
N LEU A 202 -17.59 -15.21 -26.42
CA LEU A 202 -17.45 -13.97 -25.66
C LEU A 202 -17.31 -14.32 -24.18
N ASP A 203 -16.14 -14.06 -23.61
CA ASP A 203 -15.89 -14.15 -22.18
C ASP A 203 -16.48 -12.93 -21.46
N THR A 204 -17.60 -13.14 -20.77
CA THR A 204 -18.27 -12.13 -19.94
C THR A 204 -17.80 -12.14 -18.48
N SER A 205 -16.86 -13.02 -18.11
CA SER A 205 -16.32 -13.07 -16.75
C SER A 205 -15.51 -11.81 -16.41
N SER A 206 -15.69 -11.33 -15.18
CA SER A 206 -14.98 -10.16 -14.65
C SER A 206 -14.12 -10.55 -13.43
N PRO A 207 -12.90 -11.08 -13.65
CA PRO A 207 -11.97 -11.41 -12.56
C PRO A 207 -11.54 -10.17 -11.78
N PHE A 208 -11.63 -8.98 -12.38
CA PHE A 208 -11.40 -7.71 -11.68
C PHE A 208 -12.45 -7.47 -10.60
N HIS A 209 -13.74 -7.70 -10.91
CA HIS A 209 -14.81 -7.52 -9.93
C HIS A 209 -14.72 -8.58 -8.82
N ASP A 210 -14.42 -9.84 -9.17
CA ASP A 210 -14.15 -10.92 -8.19
C ASP A 210 -13.00 -10.55 -7.23
N LEU A 211 -11.88 -10.06 -7.77
CA LEU A 211 -10.72 -9.67 -6.98
C LEU A 211 -11.03 -8.44 -6.10
N MET A 212 -11.70 -7.42 -6.63
CA MET A 212 -12.06 -6.23 -5.86
C MET A 212 -13.00 -6.54 -4.69
N HIS A 213 -13.99 -7.42 -4.90
CA HIS A 213 -14.83 -7.92 -3.82
C HIS A 213 -14.00 -8.61 -2.73
N LEU A 214 -13.08 -9.50 -3.12
CA LEU A 214 -12.19 -10.19 -2.18
C LEU A 214 -11.30 -9.21 -1.40
N LEU A 215 -10.78 -8.18 -2.06
CA LEU A 215 -9.95 -7.16 -1.43
C LEU A 215 -10.71 -6.32 -0.41
N VAL A 216 -11.92 -5.89 -0.74
CA VAL A 216 -12.76 -5.09 0.15
C VAL A 216 -13.18 -5.90 1.38
N THR A 217 -13.50 -7.18 1.20
CA THR A 217 -13.94 -8.06 2.29
C THR A 217 -12.79 -8.50 3.20
N LYS A 218 -11.63 -8.84 2.62
CA LYS A 218 -10.45 -9.30 3.37
C LYS A 218 -9.65 -8.16 4.01
N TYR A 219 -9.55 -7.01 3.35
CA TYR A 219 -8.74 -5.87 3.78
C TYR A 219 -9.60 -4.61 3.94
N PRO A 220 -10.38 -4.48 5.04
CA PRO A 220 -11.23 -3.31 5.28
C PRO A 220 -10.44 -2.00 5.47
N THR A 221 -9.14 -2.07 5.73
CA THR A 221 -8.22 -0.92 5.88
C THR A 221 -7.31 -0.73 4.66
N LEU A 222 -7.69 -1.27 3.49
CA LEU A 222 -6.90 -1.16 2.25
C LEU A 222 -6.69 0.30 1.80
N ASP A 223 -7.59 1.21 2.17
CA ASP A 223 -7.39 2.65 1.98
C ASP A 223 -6.13 3.18 2.67
N GLN A 224 -5.88 2.71 3.90
CA GLN A 224 -4.69 3.08 4.67
C GLN A 224 -3.42 2.52 4.04
N ILE A 225 -3.44 1.25 3.62
CA ILE A 225 -2.30 0.61 2.95
C ILE A 225 -1.97 1.33 1.63
N PHE A 226 -3.00 1.69 0.86
CA PHE A 226 -2.86 2.45 -0.38
C PHE A 226 -2.19 3.81 -0.16
N ASP A 227 -2.61 4.52 0.89
CA ASP A 227 -2.00 5.80 1.25
C ASP A 227 -0.58 5.62 1.79
N PHE A 228 -0.32 4.62 2.65
CA PHE A 228 1.00 4.31 3.18
C PHE A 228 2.00 3.93 2.10
N LEU A 229 1.57 3.31 1.00
CA LEU A 229 2.43 3.05 -0.16
C LEU A 229 2.71 4.30 -1.02
N GLY A 230 2.06 5.43 -0.74
CA GLY A 230 2.30 6.71 -1.41
C GLY A 230 1.53 6.89 -2.72
N PHE A 231 0.40 6.20 -2.88
CA PHE A 231 -0.48 6.38 -4.05
C PHE A 231 -1.41 7.60 -3.94
N ASN A 232 -1.61 8.17 -2.75
CA ASN A 232 -2.42 9.38 -2.55
C ASN A 232 -1.54 10.63 -2.65
N ASP A 233 -1.52 11.25 -3.83
CA ASP A 233 -0.73 12.47 -4.07
C ASP A 233 -1.37 13.76 -3.56
N LEU A 234 -2.69 13.76 -3.39
CA LEU A 234 -3.49 14.94 -3.10
C LEU A 234 -3.38 15.32 -1.62
N GLU A 235 -3.60 14.34 -0.73
CA GLU A 235 -3.58 14.53 0.72
C GLU A 235 -2.40 13.84 1.41
N GLY A 236 -1.66 13.00 0.69
CA GLY A 236 -0.63 12.14 1.29
C GLY A 236 -1.24 11.08 2.20
N TYR A 237 -0.45 10.61 3.17
CA TYR A 237 -0.85 9.53 4.08
C TYR A 237 -1.21 9.98 5.49
N ARG A 238 -1.17 11.29 5.79
CA ARG A 238 -1.37 11.84 7.14
C ARG A 238 -2.74 11.47 7.73
N ALA A 239 -3.81 11.64 6.96
CA ALA A 239 -5.17 11.33 7.42
C ALA A 239 -5.33 9.83 7.72
N SER A 240 -4.79 8.98 6.84
CA SER A 240 -4.75 7.52 7.03
C SER A 240 -3.91 7.09 8.22
N LEU A 241 -2.79 7.78 8.50
CA LEU A 241 -1.99 7.57 9.70
C LEU A 241 -2.77 7.93 10.98
N GLY A 242 -3.46 9.08 10.98
CA GLY A 242 -4.32 9.48 12.09
C GLY A 242 -5.43 8.46 12.36
N LYS A 243 -6.10 7.97 11.30
CA LYS A 243 -7.10 6.90 11.39
C LYS A 243 -6.50 5.60 11.91
N TYR A 244 -5.34 5.19 11.42
CA TYR A 244 -4.62 3.99 11.86
C TYR A 244 -4.29 4.05 13.36
N MET A 245 -3.71 5.16 13.84
CA MET A 245 -3.36 5.32 15.24
C MET A 245 -4.59 5.33 16.15
N LYS A 246 -5.69 5.97 15.73
CA LYS A 246 -6.96 5.95 16.49
C LYS A 246 -7.52 4.53 16.60
N LEU A 247 -7.59 3.79 15.49
CA LEU A 247 -8.08 2.41 15.49
C LEU A 247 -7.18 1.47 16.31
N ALA A 248 -5.86 1.67 16.25
CA ALA A 248 -4.91 0.88 17.02
C ALA A 248 -5.08 1.08 18.53
N LEU A 249 -5.31 2.34 18.94
CA LEU A 249 -5.61 2.72 20.31
C LEU A 249 -6.96 2.14 20.76
N GLU A 250 -8.02 2.27 19.95
CA GLU A 250 -9.32 1.64 20.20
C GLU A 250 -9.22 0.12 20.40
N HIS A 251 -8.47 -0.56 19.54
CA HIS A 251 -8.20 -2.00 19.65
C HIS A 251 -7.45 -2.35 20.93
N LYS A 252 -6.39 -1.59 21.27
CA LYS A 252 -5.54 -1.85 22.44
C LYS A 252 -6.30 -1.80 23.77
N HIS A 253 -7.15 -0.80 23.96
CA HIS A 253 -7.86 -0.62 25.24
C HIS A 253 -9.27 -1.23 25.24
N GLN A 254 -9.66 -1.95 24.18
CA GLN A 254 -10.97 -2.60 24.02
C GLN A 254 -12.15 -1.67 24.39
N SER A 255 -11.97 -0.37 24.17
CA SER A 255 -12.80 0.65 24.82
C SER A 255 -14.10 0.85 24.07
N THR A 256 -15.24 0.62 24.73
CA THR A 256 -16.56 1.09 24.28
C THR A 256 -16.80 2.58 24.56
N SER A 257 -15.95 3.20 25.39
CA SER A 257 -16.08 4.61 25.81
C SER A 257 -14.85 5.46 25.48
N SER A 258 -14.51 5.59 24.20
CA SER A 258 -13.63 6.67 23.74
C SER A 258 -14.37 8.00 23.88
N THR A 259 -13.91 8.91 24.75
CA THR A 259 -14.48 10.27 24.81
C THR A 259 -13.72 11.13 23.82
N SER A 260 -14.17 11.18 22.56
CA SER A 260 -13.67 12.14 21.59
C SER A 260 -14.18 13.52 21.95
N SER A 261 -13.35 14.36 22.57
CA SER A 261 -13.65 15.78 22.75
C SER A 261 -13.24 16.50 21.46
N GLY A 262 -14.16 16.57 20.49
CA GLY A 262 -13.88 17.06 19.14
C GLY A 262 -13.17 16.05 18.23
N SER A 263 -13.02 16.38 16.93
CA SER A 263 -12.45 15.45 15.93
C SER A 263 -10.92 15.26 16.04
N ARG A 264 -10.23 16.16 16.76
CA ARG A 264 -8.76 16.25 16.78
C ARG A 264 -8.10 15.67 18.03
N VAL A 265 -8.82 15.49 19.13
CA VAL A 265 -8.25 14.92 20.37
C VAL A 265 -8.98 13.63 20.73
N LEU A 266 -8.22 12.55 20.80
CA LEU A 266 -8.69 11.27 21.33
C LEU A 266 -8.14 11.10 22.74
N PHE A 267 -9.06 10.99 23.70
CA PHE A 267 -8.73 10.61 25.07
C PHE A 267 -9.17 9.17 25.31
N GLN A 268 -8.21 8.35 25.74
CA GLN A 268 -8.46 6.97 26.10
C GLN A 268 -8.05 6.71 27.53
N LYS A 269 -8.95 6.04 28.25
CA LYS A 269 -8.73 5.62 29.62
C LYS A 269 -8.81 4.10 29.62
N ASN A 270 -7.82 3.45 30.22
CA ASN A 270 -7.88 2.02 30.46
C ASN A 270 -9.03 1.69 31.44
N ALA A 271 -9.54 0.46 31.39
CA ALA A 271 -10.65 0.00 32.25
C ALA A 271 -10.36 0.12 33.77
N SER A 272 -9.08 0.11 34.16
CA SER A 272 -8.62 0.32 35.54
C SER A 272 -8.48 1.81 35.93
N GLY A 273 -8.68 2.74 35.00
CA GLY A 273 -8.54 4.19 35.21
C GLY A 273 -7.10 4.71 35.41
N ALA A 274 -6.10 3.83 35.48
CA ALA A 274 -4.72 4.16 35.82
C ALA A 274 -3.91 4.73 34.64
N ASP A 275 -4.08 4.18 33.43
CA ASP A 275 -3.36 4.65 32.23
C ASP A 275 -4.25 5.59 31.41
N ARG A 276 -3.77 6.83 31.26
CA ARG A 276 -4.35 7.84 30.37
C ARG A 276 -3.49 7.93 29.13
N GLU A 277 -4.09 7.67 27.98
CA GLU A 277 -3.48 7.87 26.67
C GLU A 277 -4.21 8.98 25.92
N VAL A 278 -3.43 9.89 25.33
CA VAL A 278 -3.93 11.04 24.58
C VAL A 278 -3.28 11.04 23.22
N LEU A 279 -4.10 11.03 22.17
CA LEU A 279 -3.65 11.28 20.81
C LEU A 279 -4.23 12.61 20.34
N PHE A 280 -3.35 13.56 20.04
CA PHE A 280 -3.72 14.87 19.56
C PHE A 280 -3.25 15.08 18.12
N ASP A 281 -4.21 15.28 17.22
CA ASP A 281 -4.02 15.77 15.86
C ASP A 281 -3.76 17.29 15.93
N PHE A 282 -2.47 17.67 15.89
CA PHE A 282 -2.03 19.04 16.16
C PHE A 282 -2.22 19.95 14.95
N GLN A 283 -1.51 19.66 13.86
CA GLN A 283 -1.59 20.43 12.61
C GLN A 283 -1.07 19.63 11.41
N ASP A 284 -1.35 20.11 10.20
CA ASP A 284 -0.79 19.59 8.95
C ASP A 284 0.56 20.28 8.70
N SER A 285 1.66 19.57 8.96
CA SER A 285 3.02 20.11 8.82
C SER A 285 3.35 20.50 7.38
N SER A 286 2.75 19.82 6.40
CA SER A 286 3.00 20.08 4.97
C SER A 286 2.56 21.48 4.53
N LYS A 287 1.51 22.02 5.15
CA LYS A 287 0.95 23.36 4.85
C LYS A 287 1.54 24.45 5.72
N THR A 288 1.96 24.13 6.93
CA THR A 288 2.38 25.10 7.95
C THR A 288 3.87 25.46 7.87
N VAL A 289 4.73 24.51 7.49
CA VAL A 289 6.19 24.72 7.47
C VAL A 289 6.62 25.73 6.40
N ALA A 290 5.92 25.80 5.27
CA ALA A 290 6.18 26.79 4.23
C ALA A 290 5.58 28.17 4.56
N ALA A 291 4.46 28.20 5.30
CA ALA A 291 3.72 29.41 5.61
C ALA A 291 4.28 30.18 6.81
N THR A 292 5.00 29.50 7.71
CA THR A 292 5.56 30.13 8.92
C THR A 292 7.08 30.24 8.81
N GLU A 293 7.59 31.43 8.54
CA GLU A 293 9.05 31.67 8.44
C GLU A 293 9.80 31.42 9.78
N ALA A 294 9.08 31.34 10.91
CA ALA A 294 9.66 31.45 12.25
C ALA A 294 9.45 30.25 13.21
N SER A 295 8.83 29.14 12.80
CA SER A 295 8.52 28.04 13.73
C SER A 295 9.38 26.78 13.52
N HIS A 296 10.13 26.40 14.55
CA HIS A 296 11.00 25.20 14.58
C HIS A 296 10.28 23.91 15.03
N VAL A 297 8.94 23.92 15.19
CA VAL A 297 8.17 22.71 15.53
C VAL A 297 6.96 22.61 14.61
N ALA A 298 6.97 21.59 13.76
CA ALA A 298 5.82 21.22 12.95
C ALA A 298 5.48 19.74 13.14
N ALA A 299 5.24 19.35 14.40
CA ALA A 299 4.69 18.02 14.68
C ALA A 299 3.31 17.89 14.04
N ASP A 300 3.02 16.74 13.46
CA ASP A 300 1.70 16.43 12.93
C ASP A 300 0.79 15.91 14.03
N PHE A 301 1.32 15.02 14.87
CA PHE A 301 0.60 14.41 15.98
C PHE A 301 1.42 14.48 17.26
N VAL A 302 0.72 14.56 18.39
CA VAL A 302 1.30 14.43 19.73
C VAL A 302 0.63 13.24 20.40
N HIS A 303 1.42 12.25 20.80
CA HIS A 303 0.95 11.10 21.56
C HIS A 303 1.51 11.17 22.99
N VAL A 304 0.64 11.08 23.99
CA VAL A 304 1.02 11.07 25.40
C VAL A 304 0.49 9.82 26.07
N ARG A 305 1.36 9.10 26.78
CA ARG A 305 1.02 7.90 27.55
C ARG A 305 1.70 7.98 28.91
N GLY A 306 0.92 8.17 29.98
CA GLY A 306 1.51 8.35 31.31
C GLY A 306 2.54 9.49 31.29
N GLN A 307 3.81 9.17 31.52
CA GLN A 307 4.93 10.12 31.54
C GLN A 307 5.61 10.33 30.17
N ASP A 308 5.24 9.52 29.17
CA ASP A 308 5.90 9.45 27.87
C ASP A 308 5.20 10.33 26.85
N ILE A 309 5.95 11.22 26.20
CA ILE A 309 5.48 12.14 25.16
C ILE A 309 6.24 11.84 23.87
N THR A 310 5.52 11.54 22.80
CA THR A 310 6.09 11.42 21.46
C THR A 310 5.51 12.49 20.53
N LEU A 311 6.39 13.29 19.93
CA LEU A 311 6.07 14.20 18.85
C LEU A 311 6.28 13.48 17.52
N ILE A 312 5.23 13.29 16.74
CA ILE A 312 5.27 12.57 15.46
C ILE A 312 5.22 13.60 14.34
N THR A 313 6.22 13.61 13.48
CA THR A 313 6.35 14.58 12.39
C THR A 313 6.50 13.85 11.06
N ILE A 314 5.62 14.16 10.11
CA ILE A 314 5.77 13.77 8.71
C ILE A 314 6.69 14.80 8.05
N VAL A 315 7.81 14.32 7.53
CA VAL A 315 8.83 15.21 6.97
C VAL A 315 8.34 15.84 5.67
N SER A 316 8.80 17.06 5.37
CA SER A 316 8.40 17.82 4.20
C SER A 316 8.96 17.20 2.92
N LYS A 317 8.20 17.31 1.83
CA LYS A 317 8.69 16.99 0.47
C LYS A 317 9.88 17.87 0.09
N ASN A 318 9.97 19.09 0.63
CA ASN A 318 11.08 20.00 0.36
C ASN A 318 12.25 19.74 1.30
N ARG A 319 13.37 19.23 0.75
CA ARG A 319 14.60 18.92 1.48
C ARG A 319 15.11 20.07 2.37
N TRP A 320 14.96 21.31 1.91
CA TRP A 320 15.46 22.50 2.62
C TRP A 320 14.66 22.85 3.87
N LEU A 321 13.41 22.38 3.94
CA LEU A 321 12.52 22.62 5.07
C LEU A 321 12.64 21.53 6.15
N ARG A 322 13.19 20.36 5.82
CA ARG A 322 13.24 19.21 6.73
C ARG A 322 14.09 19.48 7.97
N SER A 323 15.19 20.21 7.83
CA SER A 323 16.05 20.61 8.95
C SER A 323 15.33 21.50 9.98
N ARG A 324 14.34 22.28 9.52
CA ARG A 324 13.51 23.18 10.36
C ARG A 324 12.39 22.44 11.11
N GLN A 325 11.96 21.28 10.61
CA GLN A 325 10.88 20.50 11.21
C GLN A 325 11.31 19.72 12.45
N VAL A 326 12.61 19.53 12.62
CA VAL A 326 13.13 18.84 13.80
C VAL A 326 13.14 19.79 14.99
N ALA A 327 12.41 19.42 16.02
CA ALA A 327 12.30 20.20 17.24
C ALA A 327 13.68 20.38 17.90
N HIS A 328 13.98 21.62 18.28
CA HIS A 328 15.18 21.93 19.05
C HIS A 328 15.02 21.45 20.51
N GLN A 329 16.10 21.08 21.19
CA GLN A 329 16.08 20.57 22.57
C GLN A 329 15.30 21.47 23.55
N LYS A 330 15.61 22.78 23.58
CA LYS A 330 14.84 23.80 24.35
C LYS A 330 13.33 23.76 24.12
N GLN A 331 12.89 23.38 22.92
CA GLN A 331 11.47 23.29 22.60
C GLN A 331 10.86 22.00 23.15
N LEU A 332 11.59 20.88 23.08
CA LEU A 332 11.21 19.63 23.73
C LEU A 332 11.05 19.83 25.24
N GLU A 333 12.01 20.49 25.88
CA GLU A 333 11.94 20.88 27.30
C GLU A 333 10.71 21.75 27.58
N GLY A 334 10.45 22.76 26.73
CA GLY A 334 9.28 23.61 26.84
C GLY A 334 7.96 22.86 26.67
N VAL A 335 7.88 21.87 25.78
CA VAL A 335 6.71 21.00 25.62
C VAL A 335 6.52 20.12 26.85
N GLY A 336 7.56 19.45 27.33
CA GLY A 336 7.43 18.58 28.50
C GLY A 336 7.11 19.34 29.78
N ARG A 337 7.64 20.56 29.97
CA ARG A 337 7.22 21.45 31.08
C ARG A 337 5.73 21.80 31.01
N ARG A 338 5.20 22.09 29.82
CA ARG A 338 3.76 22.36 29.63
C ARG A 338 2.91 21.12 29.85
N ALA A 339 3.37 19.96 29.40
CA ALA A 339 2.69 18.70 29.64
C ALA A 339 2.64 18.38 31.13
N SER A 340 3.72 18.63 31.88
CA SER A 340 3.74 18.50 33.35
C SER A 340 2.67 19.38 34.01
N PHE A 341 2.54 20.65 33.60
CA PHE A 341 1.50 21.54 34.14
C PHE A 341 0.07 21.09 33.80
N VAL A 342 -0.18 20.65 32.56
CA VAL A 342 -1.54 20.34 32.08
C VAL A 342 -1.99 18.95 32.51
N LEU A 343 -1.11 17.95 32.40
CA LEU A 343 -1.42 16.54 32.65
C LEU A 343 -1.09 16.13 34.09
N GLN A 344 -0.54 17.05 34.90
CA GLN A 344 -0.15 16.83 36.29
C GLN A 344 0.88 15.71 36.46
N ILE A 345 1.78 15.58 35.49
CA ILE A 345 2.90 14.63 35.53
C ILE A 345 4.07 15.33 36.24
N PRO A 346 4.75 14.70 37.23
CA PRO A 346 5.97 15.26 37.82
C PRO A 346 7.01 15.58 36.75
N TYR A 347 7.57 16.78 36.77
CA TYR A 347 8.48 17.25 35.71
C TYR A 347 9.71 16.33 35.54
N GLU A 348 10.27 15.86 36.66
CA GLU A 348 11.44 14.96 36.73
C GLU A 348 11.21 13.60 36.07
N ASP A 349 9.94 13.21 35.91
CA ASP A 349 9.56 11.93 35.32
C ASP A 349 9.23 12.05 33.82
N VAL A 350 9.09 13.26 33.29
CA VAL A 350 8.66 13.46 31.90
C VAL A 350 9.75 13.00 30.94
N ARG A 351 9.37 12.11 30.03
CA ARG A 351 10.23 11.66 28.93
C ARG A 351 9.63 12.11 27.61
N ILE A 352 10.39 12.85 26.81
CA ILE A 352 9.95 13.32 25.50
C ILE A 352 10.90 12.86 24.39
N ARG A 353 10.34 12.52 23.23
CA ARG A 353 11.12 12.21 22.01
C ARG A 353 10.40 12.69 20.75
N SER A 354 11.14 12.73 19.64
CA SER A 354 10.62 13.08 18.32
C SER A 354 10.77 11.93 17.34
N LEU A 355 9.67 11.49 16.73
CA LEU A 355 9.65 10.50 15.67
C LEU A 355 9.47 11.19 14.32
N LEU A 356 10.43 11.02 13.40
CA LEU A 356 10.31 11.51 12.03
C LEU A 356 9.88 10.40 11.08
N LEU A 357 8.87 10.70 10.25
CA LEU A 357 8.33 9.78 9.25
C LEU A 357 8.64 10.26 7.82
N PRO A 358 8.75 9.35 6.83
CA PRO A 358 9.08 9.74 5.46
C PRO A 358 8.00 10.65 4.83
N PRO A 359 8.35 11.45 3.81
CA PRO A 359 7.47 12.52 3.32
C PRO A 359 6.29 12.07 2.46
N LEU A 360 6.43 10.95 1.75
CA LEU A 360 5.50 10.55 0.67
C LEU A 360 4.81 9.21 0.90
N TYR A 361 5.38 8.38 1.75
CA TYR A 361 4.94 7.02 2.05
C TYR A 361 5.37 6.70 3.50
N LEU A 362 4.95 5.54 4.01
CA LEU A 362 5.32 5.04 5.32
C LEU A 362 6.00 3.69 5.16
N ASP A 363 7.31 3.61 5.32
CA ASP A 363 8.05 2.35 5.20
C ASP A 363 7.78 1.39 6.38
N LYS A 364 8.10 0.11 6.19
CA LYS A 364 7.89 -0.97 7.17
C LYS A 364 8.60 -0.68 8.49
N ALA A 365 9.81 -0.11 8.47
CA ALA A 365 10.53 0.20 9.69
C ALA A 365 9.82 1.31 10.47
N SER A 366 9.38 2.39 9.81
CA SER A 366 8.58 3.43 10.45
C SER A 366 7.24 2.94 10.99
N LEU A 367 6.52 2.08 10.25
CA LEU A 367 5.29 1.44 10.75
C LEU A 367 5.55 0.61 12.01
N ASN A 368 6.62 -0.19 12.02
CA ASN A 368 7.02 -0.99 13.18
C ASN A 368 7.40 -0.10 14.38
N ARG A 369 8.09 1.02 14.14
CA ARG A 369 8.40 2.00 15.18
C ARG A 369 7.15 2.64 15.77
N ILE A 370 6.15 2.97 14.95
CA ILE A 370 4.86 3.48 15.44
C ILE A 370 4.20 2.43 16.34
N ASN A 371 4.07 1.19 15.87
CA ASN A 371 3.39 0.13 16.63
C ASN A 371 4.09 -0.19 17.94
N LYS A 372 5.40 -0.41 17.90
CA LYS A 372 6.18 -0.84 19.06
C LYS A 372 6.49 0.32 20.00
N SER A 373 7.03 1.41 19.45
CA SER A 373 7.58 2.48 20.26
C SER A 373 6.50 3.46 20.68
N VAL A 374 5.60 3.88 19.79
CA VAL A 374 4.59 4.92 20.09
C VAL A 374 3.36 4.32 20.75
N LEU A 375 2.76 3.31 20.12
CA LEU A 375 1.50 2.72 20.54
C LEU A 375 1.69 1.62 21.60
N HIS A 376 2.92 1.13 21.76
CA HIS A 376 3.27 0.02 22.66
C HIS A 376 2.41 -1.23 22.46
N LEU A 377 2.11 -1.53 21.20
CA LEU A 377 1.48 -2.80 20.84
C LEU A 377 2.52 -3.91 20.96
N SER A 378 2.15 -5.00 21.63
CA SER A 378 2.93 -6.24 21.54
C SER A 378 2.91 -6.73 20.09
N THR A 379 3.90 -7.55 19.71
CA THR A 379 3.96 -8.16 18.38
C THR A 379 2.68 -8.94 18.05
N GLU A 380 2.16 -9.67 19.03
CA GLU A 380 0.90 -10.41 18.93
C GLU A 380 -0.29 -9.47 18.74
N SER A 381 -0.42 -8.42 19.57
CA SER A 381 -1.52 -7.45 19.44
C SER A 381 -1.47 -6.71 18.12
N ALA A 382 -0.28 -6.38 17.62
CA ALA A 382 -0.10 -5.75 16.31
C ALA A 382 -0.49 -6.71 15.17
N ALA A 383 -0.13 -8.00 15.27
CA ALA A 383 -0.51 -9.02 14.31
C ALA A 383 -2.02 -9.28 14.27
N THR A 384 -2.72 -9.18 15.39
CA THR A 384 -4.19 -9.26 15.44
C THR A 384 -4.85 -8.02 14.87
N PHE A 385 -4.37 -6.83 15.24
CA PHE A 385 -4.94 -5.55 14.79
C PHE A 385 -4.73 -5.29 13.29
N ALA A 386 -3.50 -5.50 12.83
CA ALA A 386 -3.07 -5.23 11.46
C ALA A 386 -2.36 -6.47 10.89
N PRO A 387 -3.08 -7.57 10.59
CA PRO A 387 -2.49 -8.80 10.08
C PRO A 387 -1.75 -8.59 8.74
N TRP A 388 -2.16 -7.58 7.97
CA TRP A 388 -1.49 -7.17 6.75
C TRP A 388 -0.08 -6.60 7.00
N ALA A 389 0.26 -6.11 8.19
CA ALA A 389 1.57 -5.49 8.45
C ALA A 389 2.74 -6.48 8.27
N ALA A 390 2.51 -7.78 8.45
CA ALA A 390 3.52 -8.81 8.21
C ALA A 390 3.94 -8.88 6.73
N LEU A 391 2.95 -8.78 5.83
CA LEU A 391 3.11 -8.82 4.37
C LEU A 391 3.47 -7.44 3.78
N TYR A 392 3.54 -6.40 4.62
CA TYR A 392 3.96 -5.06 4.20
C TYR A 392 5.48 -5.00 4.09
N GLU A 393 6.00 -4.79 2.89
CA GLU A 393 7.44 -4.82 2.58
C GLU A 393 7.96 -3.50 2.00
N LYS A 394 7.24 -2.39 2.21
CA LYS A 394 7.71 -1.09 1.71
C LYS A 394 9.00 -0.69 2.42
N GLU A 395 10.07 -0.56 1.67
CA GLU A 395 11.35 -0.04 2.17
C GLU A 395 11.51 1.44 1.83
N LEU A 396 12.47 2.07 2.53
CA LEU A 396 12.88 3.42 2.23
C LEU A 396 13.57 3.48 0.86
N ASP A 397 13.11 4.37 -0.01
CA ASP A 397 13.78 4.67 -1.28
C ASP A 397 15.04 5.51 -1.00
N VAL A 398 16.15 4.83 -0.71
CA VAL A 398 17.42 5.47 -0.37
C VAL A 398 17.93 6.35 -1.50
N ALA A 399 17.61 6.03 -2.77
CA ALA A 399 18.04 6.83 -3.91
C ALA A 399 17.32 8.19 -3.96
N ARG A 400 16.05 8.23 -3.55
CA ARG A 400 15.23 9.45 -3.58
C ARG A 400 15.24 10.23 -2.27
N ASP A 401 15.33 9.53 -1.14
CA ASP A 401 15.18 10.07 0.22
C ASP A 401 16.47 9.93 1.04
N ALA A 402 17.64 9.97 0.39
CA ALA A 402 18.96 9.85 1.03
C ALA A 402 19.15 10.83 2.19
N ASP A 403 18.68 12.07 2.04
CA ASP A 403 18.79 13.12 3.07
C ASP A 403 17.87 12.86 4.27
N TYR A 404 16.68 12.27 4.06
CA TYR A 404 15.86 11.76 5.14
C TYR A 404 16.51 10.56 5.83
N ALA A 405 17.09 9.63 5.06
CA ALA A 405 17.83 8.50 5.60
C ALA A 405 19.02 8.95 6.46
N GLU A 406 19.72 10.02 6.06
CA GLU A 406 20.82 10.59 6.83
C GLU A 406 20.33 11.29 8.10
N MET A 407 19.31 12.16 8.01
CA MET A 407 18.74 12.83 9.18
C MET A 407 18.24 11.82 10.22
N SER A 408 17.58 10.74 9.78
CA SER A 408 17.08 9.69 10.67
C SER A 408 18.15 8.84 11.32
N ARG A 409 19.36 8.81 10.75
CA ARG A 409 20.53 8.16 11.37
C ARG A 409 21.31 9.08 12.30
N VAL A 410 21.49 10.35 11.92
CA VAL A 410 22.37 11.30 12.60
C VAL A 410 21.71 11.90 13.82
N LYS A 411 20.39 12.08 13.81
CA LYS A 411 19.66 12.58 14.97
C LYS A 411 19.26 11.41 15.85
N PRO A 412 19.37 11.54 17.19
CA PRO A 412 18.80 10.56 18.10
C PRO A 412 17.28 10.70 18.06
N GLU A 413 16.65 10.20 16.99
CA GLU A 413 15.18 10.21 16.79
C GLU A 413 14.46 9.29 17.77
N GLU A 414 15.18 8.65 18.69
CA GLU A 414 14.64 7.59 19.54
C GLU A 414 15.16 7.64 20.99
N GLU A 415 16.10 8.55 21.32
CA GLU A 415 16.51 8.71 22.71
C GLU A 415 15.49 9.57 23.46
N TRP A 416 15.07 9.05 24.61
CA TRP A 416 14.22 9.80 25.53
C TRP A 416 15.02 10.94 26.13
N VAL A 417 14.62 12.16 25.79
CA VAL A 417 15.04 13.34 26.55
C VAL A 417 14.29 13.30 27.87
N LYS A 418 15.01 12.98 28.95
CA LYS A 418 14.52 13.15 30.32
C LYS A 418 14.69 14.61 30.71
N LEU A 419 13.68 15.17 31.37
CA LEU A 419 13.63 16.57 31.75
C LEU A 419 14.00 16.81 33.20
#